data_AF-A0A4Q0PR38-F1
#
_entry.id   AF-A0A4Q0PR38-F1
#
_cell.length_a   1.000
_cell.length_b   1.000
_cell.length_c   1.000
_cell.angle_alpha   90.00
_cell.angle_beta   90.00
_cell.angle_gamma   90.00
#
_symmetry.space_group_name_H-M   'P 1'
#
loop_
_entity.id
_entity.type
_entity.pdbx_description
1 polymer ?
#
loop_
_entity_poly.entity_id
_entity_poly.type
_entity_poly.pdbx_seq_one_letter_code
_entity_poly.pdbx_strand_id
1 'polypeptide(L)'
;MDLKEIQNLIKFVAKSGASEVKLEMDDVKITIKTGEESKGETTILQQVPMMGSAMQQPAVPAAQPVAAPQAPAQAETPKADESDKYITVKSPIIGTFYRKPAPDKPTFVEVGASIKEGDVLCVIEAMKLFNEIESEVSGKIVKVLVDDSSPVEFDQPLFLVDPS
;
A
#
# COMPACT_ATOMS: atom_id res chain seq x y z
N MET A 1 21.28 20.25 -17.51
CA MET A 1 20.47 21.33 -16.93
C MET A 1 21.29 22.60 -16.94
N ASP A 2 20.75 23.68 -17.49
CA ASP A 2 21.45 24.95 -17.64
C ASP A 2 21.26 25.88 -16.43
N LEU A 3 22.22 26.78 -16.20
CA LEU A 3 22.17 27.79 -15.12
C LEU A 3 20.88 28.63 -15.12
N LYS A 4 20.29 28.89 -16.29
CA LYS A 4 19.03 29.62 -16.43
C LYS A 4 17.82 28.82 -15.91
N GLU A 5 17.82 27.51 -16.11
CA GLU A 5 16.73 26.62 -15.67
C GLU A 5 16.73 26.48 -14.15
N ILE A 6 17.92 26.37 -13.55
CA ILE A 6 18.09 26.32 -12.09
C ILE A 6 17.59 27.62 -11.44
N GLN A 7 17.87 28.79 -12.03
CA GLN A 7 17.35 30.07 -11.53
C GLN A 7 15.82 30.17 -11.61
N ASN A 8 15.22 29.63 -12.67
CA ASN A 8 13.76 29.59 -12.79
C ASN A 8 13.14 28.64 -11.76
N LEU A 9 13.78 27.50 -11.50
CA LEU A 9 13.36 26.56 -10.47
C LEU A 9 13.40 27.23 -9.08
N ILE A 10 14.50 27.89 -8.71
CA ILE A 10 14.62 28.60 -7.43
C ILE A 10 13.54 29.68 -7.28
N LYS A 11 13.28 30.47 -8.34
CA LYS A 11 12.22 31.49 -8.34
C LYS A 11 10.82 30.88 -8.20
N PHE A 12 10.58 29.74 -8.85
CA PHE A 12 9.32 29.02 -8.74
C PHE A 12 9.11 28.49 -7.31
N VAL A 13 10.14 27.87 -6.73
CA VAL A 13 10.09 27.36 -5.35
C VAL A 13 9.84 28.50 -4.35
N ALA A 14 10.55 29.62 -4.47
CA ALA A 14 10.35 30.80 -3.63
C ALA A 14 8.92 31.39 -3.75
N LYS A 15 8.32 31.36 -4.95
CA LYS A 15 6.94 31.84 -5.17
C LYS A 15 5.88 30.84 -4.71
N SER A 16 6.19 29.54 -4.76
CA SER A 16 5.27 28.46 -4.35
C SER A 16 5.10 28.35 -2.84
N GLY A 17 6.02 28.92 -2.05
CA GLY A 17 6.01 28.77 -0.59
C GLY A 17 6.42 27.37 -0.09
N ALA A 18 6.96 26.52 -0.97
CA ALA A 18 7.40 25.18 -0.61
C ALA A 18 8.60 25.22 0.36
N SER A 19 8.52 24.46 1.45
CA SER A 19 9.58 24.42 2.48
C SER A 19 10.78 23.55 2.08
N GLU A 20 10.56 22.53 1.26
CA GLU A 20 11.62 21.66 0.72
C GLU A 20 11.22 21.10 -0.65
N VAL A 21 12.14 21.11 -1.60
CA VAL A 21 11.98 20.54 -2.94
C VAL A 21 13.20 19.67 -3.26
N LYS A 22 12.96 18.40 -3.56
CA LYS A 22 13.98 17.44 -3.99
C LYS A 22 13.72 17.05 -5.45
N LEU A 23 14.74 17.19 -6.28
CA LEU A 23 14.73 16.80 -7.68
C LEU A 23 15.88 15.82 -7.91
N GLU A 24 15.56 14.59 -8.26
CA GLU A 24 16.52 13.57 -8.65
C GLU A 24 16.34 13.27 -10.15
N MET A 25 17.43 13.41 -10.88
CA MET A 25 17.60 12.98 -12.26
C MET A 25 18.80 12.02 -12.30
N ASP A 26 18.91 11.18 -13.33
CA ASP A 26 19.86 10.06 -13.40
C ASP A 26 21.31 10.42 -13.00
N ASP A 27 21.76 11.64 -13.31
CA ASP A 27 23.10 12.14 -12.97
C ASP A 27 23.13 13.34 -12.00
N VAL A 28 21.97 13.85 -11.57
CA VAL A 28 21.87 15.14 -10.87
C VAL A 28 20.83 15.11 -9.74
N LYS A 29 21.28 15.40 -8.51
CA LYS A 29 20.43 15.54 -7.33
C LYS A 29 20.45 16.98 -6.83
N ILE A 30 19.28 17.63 -6.81
CA ILE A 30 19.09 19.01 -6.35
C ILE A 30 18.15 19.00 -5.15
N THR A 31 18.55 19.64 -4.05
CA THR A 31 17.70 19.85 -2.87
C THR A 31 17.65 21.33 -2.55
N ILE A 32 16.44 21.91 -2.54
CA ILE A 32 16.18 23.32 -2.25
C ILE A 32 15.35 23.36 -0.96
N LYS A 33 15.86 23.99 0.09
CA LYS A 33 15.16 24.20 1.37
C LYS A 33 14.91 25.68 1.58
N THR A 34 13.68 26.03 1.90
CA THR A 34 13.24 27.42 2.09
C THR A 34 12.69 27.56 3.51
N GLY A 35 13.54 28.01 4.43
CA GLY A 35 13.21 28.24 5.84
C GLY A 35 14.47 28.42 6.70
N GLU A 36 14.33 29.10 7.84
CA GLU A 36 15.37 29.15 8.89
C GLU A 36 15.50 27.77 9.56
N GLU A 37 16.73 27.27 9.65
CA GLU A 37 17.08 26.13 10.49
C GLU A 37 16.81 26.47 11.96
N SER A 38 15.59 26.19 12.43
CA SER A 38 15.29 26.15 13.85
C SER A 38 15.71 24.80 14.41
N LYS A 39 16.88 24.81 15.04
CA LYS A 39 17.35 23.86 16.05
C LYS A 39 16.20 23.45 16.99
N GLY A 40 16.09 22.17 17.29
CA GLY A 40 15.14 21.72 18.30
C GLY A 40 15.10 20.21 18.57
N GLU A 41 16.24 19.51 18.52
CA GLU A 41 16.29 18.14 19.05
C GLU A 41 16.37 18.23 20.58
N THR A 42 15.24 18.07 21.26
CA THR A 42 15.23 17.79 22.70
C THR A 42 14.84 16.33 22.88
N THR A 43 15.87 15.49 22.94
CA THR A 43 15.80 14.12 23.44
C THR A 43 15.36 14.16 24.90
N ILE A 44 14.15 13.65 25.19
CA ILE A 44 13.74 13.32 26.56
C ILE A 44 13.75 11.80 26.69
N LEU A 45 14.83 11.30 27.30
CA LEU A 45 14.93 9.92 27.75
C LEU A 45 14.04 9.74 28.99
N GLN A 46 12.93 9.02 28.84
CA GLN A 46 12.14 8.58 29.99
C GLN A 46 12.70 7.25 30.50
N GLN A 47 13.53 7.31 31.54
CA GLN A 47 13.96 6.15 32.32
C GLN A 47 12.81 5.71 33.25
N VAL A 48 12.50 4.41 33.24
CA VAL A 48 11.57 3.76 34.18
C VAL A 48 12.37 2.73 35.00
N PRO A 49 12.11 2.58 36.32
CA PRO A 49 13.11 2.04 37.27
C PRO A 49 13.27 0.52 37.25
N MET A 50 14.50 0.09 37.56
CA MET A 50 14.86 -1.26 37.99
C MET A 50 14.54 -1.45 39.49
N MET A 51 13.82 -2.52 39.84
CA MET A 51 13.84 -3.19 41.16
C MET A 51 13.22 -4.58 40.97
N GLY A 52 14.01 -5.66 40.79
CA GLY A 52 14.32 -6.67 41.81
C GLY A 52 13.15 -6.97 42.77
N SER A 53 12.65 -8.20 43.01
CA SER A 53 13.26 -9.53 43.00
C SER A 53 12.14 -10.56 43.26
N ALA A 54 12.26 -11.81 42.81
CA ALA A 54 12.19 -13.02 43.64
C ALA A 54 11.89 -14.28 42.82
N MET A 55 12.66 -15.32 43.15
CA MET A 55 12.61 -16.70 42.69
C MET A 55 11.22 -17.35 42.76
N GLN A 56 10.94 -18.27 41.82
CA GLN A 56 10.55 -19.66 42.14
C GLN A 56 10.51 -20.53 40.87
N GLN A 57 11.34 -21.58 40.87
CA GLN A 57 11.26 -22.80 40.05
C GLN A 57 11.43 -23.97 41.06
N PRO A 58 11.06 -25.23 40.78
CA PRO A 58 10.31 -25.80 39.65
C PRO A 58 9.16 -26.74 40.11
N ALA A 59 8.24 -27.08 39.19
CA ALA A 59 7.51 -28.35 39.26
C ALA A 59 7.09 -28.80 37.85
N VAL A 60 7.68 -29.90 37.40
CA VAL A 60 7.23 -30.71 36.27
C VAL A 60 5.98 -31.51 36.68
N PRO A 61 5.04 -31.75 35.75
CA PRO A 61 4.86 -33.14 35.36
C PRO A 61 4.50 -33.37 33.88
N ALA A 62 5.03 -34.49 33.40
CA ALA A 62 4.47 -35.47 32.48
C ALA A 62 4.14 -35.07 31.03
N ALA A 63 4.90 -35.69 30.13
CA ALA A 63 4.63 -35.84 28.72
C ALA A 63 3.35 -36.66 28.46
N GLN A 64 2.58 -36.23 27.45
CA GLN A 64 1.83 -37.12 26.57
C GLN A 64 1.99 -36.65 25.11
N PRO A 65 2.30 -37.55 24.16
CA PRO A 65 2.53 -37.20 22.76
C PRO A 65 1.25 -37.39 21.94
N VAL A 66 0.77 -36.37 21.23
CA VAL A 66 -0.16 -36.58 20.12
C VAL A 66 -0.01 -35.50 19.03
N ALA A 67 0.23 -36.00 17.81
CA ALA A 67 -0.01 -35.39 16.50
C ALA A 67 0.73 -34.09 16.10
N ALA A 68 1.81 -34.28 15.34
CA ALA A 68 2.21 -33.39 14.25
C ALA A 68 1.33 -33.65 13.01
N PRO A 69 1.51 -32.92 11.89
CA PRO A 69 1.28 -31.49 11.65
C PRO A 69 0.06 -31.30 10.72
N GLN A 70 -0.78 -30.29 10.98
CA GLN A 70 -1.78 -29.88 10.00
C GLN A 70 -1.11 -29.07 8.88
N ALA A 71 -0.98 -29.76 7.75
CA ALA A 71 -0.61 -29.26 6.43
C ALA A 71 -1.67 -28.25 5.89
N PRO A 72 -1.33 -27.49 4.83
CA PRO A 72 -1.89 -26.18 4.53
C PRO A 72 -3.39 -26.17 4.20
N ALA A 73 -4.03 -25.04 4.53
CA ALA A 73 -5.31 -24.67 3.95
C ALA A 73 -5.25 -24.79 2.42
N GLN A 74 -6.22 -25.55 1.93
CA GLN A 74 -6.48 -25.88 0.55
C GLN A 74 -6.55 -24.62 -0.30
N ALA A 75 -5.47 -24.34 -1.04
CA ALA A 75 -5.55 -23.50 -2.22
C ALA A 75 -6.43 -24.25 -3.22
N GLU A 76 -7.63 -23.75 -3.45
CA GLU A 76 -8.42 -24.14 -4.61
C GLU A 76 -7.55 -23.96 -5.84
N THR A 77 -7.32 -25.07 -6.55
CA THR A 77 -6.74 -25.09 -7.89
C THR A 77 -7.45 -24.05 -8.76
N PRO A 78 -6.75 -23.05 -9.32
CA PRO A 78 -7.30 -22.29 -10.43
C PRO A 78 -7.59 -23.29 -11.56
N LYS A 79 -8.87 -23.39 -11.91
CA LYS A 79 -9.32 -24.06 -13.12
C LYS A 79 -8.53 -23.47 -14.30
N ALA A 80 -8.01 -24.34 -15.15
CA ALA A 80 -7.19 -24.02 -16.30
C ALA A 80 -7.75 -22.89 -17.19
N ASP A 81 -6.85 -21.98 -17.56
CA ASP A 81 -6.81 -21.15 -18.77
C ASP A 81 -8.13 -20.52 -19.26
N GLU A 82 -8.58 -19.48 -18.56
CA GLU A 82 -9.31 -18.34 -19.17
C GLU A 82 -8.48 -17.04 -19.16
N SER A 83 -7.21 -17.11 -18.76
CA SER A 83 -6.30 -15.96 -18.64
C SER A 83 -6.04 -15.23 -19.96
N ASP A 84 -6.20 -15.88 -21.11
CA ASP A 84 -6.01 -15.23 -22.41
C ASP A 84 -7.19 -14.34 -22.84
N LYS A 85 -8.37 -14.50 -22.22
CA LYS A 85 -9.56 -13.70 -22.55
C LYS A 85 -9.72 -12.47 -21.67
N TYR A 86 -9.22 -12.54 -20.44
CA TYR A 86 -9.47 -11.51 -19.43
C TYR A 86 -8.23 -10.68 -19.13
N ILE A 87 -8.43 -9.38 -19.02
CA ILE A 87 -7.40 -8.45 -18.60
C ILE A 87 -7.38 -8.43 -17.07
N THR A 88 -6.20 -8.65 -16.50
CA THR A 88 -6.02 -8.61 -15.04
C THR A 88 -5.60 -7.21 -14.62
N VAL A 89 -6.39 -6.56 -13.77
CA VAL A 89 -5.99 -5.32 -13.08
C VAL A 89 -5.24 -5.71 -11.82
N LYS A 90 -4.04 -5.17 -11.65
CA LYS A 90 -3.12 -5.50 -10.56
C LYS A 90 -2.89 -4.31 -9.64
N SER A 91 -2.39 -4.58 -8.44
CA SER A 91 -2.06 -3.53 -7.48
C SER A 91 -0.74 -2.84 -7.84
N PRO A 92 -0.72 -1.51 -7.97
CA PRO A 92 0.52 -0.76 -8.21
C PRO A 92 1.31 -0.50 -6.92
N ILE A 93 0.74 -0.79 -5.75
CA ILE A 93 1.34 -0.49 -4.43
C ILE A 93 1.05 -1.59 -3.41
N ILE A 94 1.84 -1.62 -2.33
CA ILE A 94 1.59 -2.48 -1.18
C ILE A 94 0.68 -1.73 -0.20
N GLY A 95 -0.36 -2.37 0.32
CA GLY A 95 -1.28 -1.72 1.26
C GLY A 95 -2.45 -2.59 1.70
N THR A 96 -3.52 -1.95 2.16
CA THR A 96 -4.79 -2.60 2.51
C THR A 96 -5.85 -2.27 1.46
N PHE A 97 -6.45 -3.29 0.87
CA PHE A 97 -7.48 -3.15 -0.18
C PHE A 97 -8.85 -2.87 0.42
N TYR A 98 -9.55 -1.87 -0.14
CA TYR A 98 -10.92 -1.53 0.21
C TYR A 98 -11.79 -1.42 -1.03
N ARG A 99 -12.97 -2.04 -0.97
CA ARG A 99 -13.97 -2.01 -2.05
C ARG A 99 -14.82 -0.74 -2.04
N LYS A 100 -14.75 0.07 -0.99
CA LYS A 100 -15.59 1.25 -0.76
C LYS A 100 -14.72 2.48 -0.48
N PRO A 101 -15.18 3.70 -0.84
CA PRO A 101 -14.48 4.93 -0.48
C PRO A 101 -14.61 5.26 1.02
N ALA A 102 -15.65 4.75 1.68
CA ALA A 102 -15.89 4.87 3.12
C ALA A 102 -16.83 3.75 3.61
N PRO A 103 -16.88 3.43 4.91
CA PRO A 103 -17.69 2.33 5.46
C PRO A 103 -19.18 2.38 5.05
N ASP A 104 -19.75 3.58 5.05
CA ASP A 104 -21.17 3.85 4.77
C ASP A 104 -21.48 4.11 3.29
N LYS A 105 -20.49 4.00 2.40
CA LYS A 105 -20.65 4.24 0.97
C LYS A 105 -20.79 2.92 0.20
N PRO A 106 -21.43 2.95 -0.98
CA PRO A 106 -21.47 1.79 -1.86
C PRO A 106 -20.06 1.41 -2.31
N THR A 107 -19.90 0.16 -2.75
CA THR A 107 -18.69 -0.30 -3.40
C THR A 107 -18.47 0.48 -4.70
N PHE A 108 -17.21 0.66 -5.08
CA PHE A 108 -16.85 1.30 -6.35
C PHE A 108 -17.39 0.48 -7.53
N VAL A 109 -17.13 -0.83 -7.51
CA VAL A 109 -17.58 -1.76 -8.53
C VAL A 109 -18.03 -3.10 -7.94
N GLU A 110 -18.95 -3.74 -8.64
CA GLU A 110 -19.45 -5.09 -8.37
C GLU A 110 -19.20 -6.00 -9.58
N VAL A 111 -19.23 -7.31 -9.35
CA VAL A 111 -19.15 -8.28 -10.44
C VAL A 111 -20.29 -8.05 -11.42
N GLY A 112 -19.94 -7.93 -12.69
CA GLY A 112 -20.85 -7.61 -13.79
C GLY A 112 -21.01 -6.13 -14.08
N ALA A 113 -20.40 -5.22 -13.32
CA ALA A 113 -20.38 -3.80 -13.62
C ALA A 113 -19.54 -3.51 -14.88
N SER A 114 -20.00 -2.55 -15.70
CA SER A 114 -19.23 -2.02 -16.83
C SER A 114 -18.36 -0.85 -16.37
N ILE A 115 -17.10 -0.85 -16.79
CA ILE A 115 -16.09 0.15 -16.44
C ILE A 115 -15.44 0.73 -17.70
N LYS A 116 -14.89 1.92 -17.57
CA LYS A 116 -14.11 2.62 -18.58
C LYS A 116 -12.71 2.92 -18.06
N GLU A 117 -11.81 3.25 -18.98
CA GLU A 117 -10.50 3.79 -18.62
C GLU A 117 -10.67 5.06 -17.75
N GLY A 118 -9.98 5.11 -16.63
CA GLY A 118 -10.08 6.16 -15.60
C GLY A 118 -11.17 5.95 -14.54
N ASP A 119 -12.02 4.92 -14.65
CA ASP A 119 -13.01 4.64 -13.60
C ASP A 119 -12.31 4.07 -12.36
N VAL A 120 -12.66 4.59 -11.17
CA VAL A 120 -12.12 4.12 -9.89
C VAL A 120 -12.74 2.76 -9.53
N LEU A 121 -11.89 1.77 -9.29
CA LEU A 121 -12.28 0.38 -9.01
C LEU A 121 -12.20 0.01 -7.52
N CYS A 122 -11.23 0.57 -6.81
CA CYS A 122 -11.01 0.33 -5.39
C CYS A 122 -10.10 1.40 -4.81
N VAL A 123 -9.88 1.33 -3.50
CA VAL A 123 -8.90 2.14 -2.80
C VAL A 123 -7.89 1.23 -2.11
N ILE A 124 -6.62 1.59 -2.16
CA ILE A 124 -5.57 0.93 -1.38
C ILE A 124 -4.99 1.93 -0.37
N GLU A 125 -5.09 1.56 0.91
CA GLU A 125 -4.49 2.31 2.00
C GLU A 125 -3.01 1.93 2.15
N ALA A 126 -2.13 2.91 1.97
CA ALA A 126 -0.70 2.77 2.19
C ALA A 126 -0.18 3.99 2.96
N MET A 127 0.51 3.76 4.09
CA MET A 127 1.07 4.83 4.92
C MET A 127 0.04 5.90 5.35
N LYS A 128 -1.20 5.49 5.65
CA LYS A 128 -2.36 6.36 5.97
C LYS A 128 -2.88 7.22 4.80
N LEU A 129 -2.42 6.98 3.58
CA LEU A 129 -2.98 7.58 2.37
C LEU A 129 -3.89 6.55 1.69
N PHE A 130 -5.06 7.01 1.27
CA PHE A 130 -6.03 6.23 0.51
C PHE A 130 -5.82 6.55 -0.98
N ASN A 131 -5.18 5.62 -1.70
CA ASN A 131 -4.92 5.79 -3.13
C ASN A 131 -6.02 5.11 -3.93
N GLU A 132 -6.68 5.87 -4.80
CA GLU A 132 -7.66 5.34 -5.74
C GLU A 132 -6.95 4.55 -6.84
N ILE A 133 -7.49 3.38 -7.16
CA ILE A 133 -6.99 2.54 -8.25
C ILE A 133 -7.97 2.68 -9.41
N GLU A 134 -7.52 3.32 -10.48
CA GLU A 134 -8.28 3.53 -11.70
C GLU A 134 -8.09 2.36 -12.67
N SER A 135 -9.10 2.11 -13.51
CA SER A 135 -8.98 1.15 -14.59
C SER A 135 -8.14 1.69 -15.73
N GLU A 136 -7.19 0.91 -16.22
CA GLU A 136 -6.44 1.20 -17.46
C GLU A 136 -7.15 0.70 -18.71
N VAL A 137 -8.29 0.00 -18.54
CA VAL A 137 -9.04 -0.62 -19.64
C VAL A 137 -10.54 -0.40 -19.49
N SER A 138 -11.25 -0.48 -20.61
CA SER A 138 -12.71 -0.51 -20.64
C SER A 138 -13.20 -1.95 -20.75
N GLY A 139 -14.30 -2.28 -20.09
CA GLY A 139 -14.84 -3.64 -20.10
C GLY A 139 -15.83 -3.92 -18.98
N LYS A 140 -15.97 -5.20 -18.62
CA LYS A 140 -16.88 -5.67 -17.56
C LYS A 140 -16.13 -6.40 -16.46
N ILE A 141 -16.41 -6.09 -15.20
CA ILE A 141 -15.82 -6.83 -14.06
C ILE A 141 -16.35 -8.27 -14.07
N VAL A 142 -15.45 -9.24 -14.20
CA VAL A 142 -15.77 -10.67 -14.17
C VAL A 142 -15.58 -11.24 -12.78
N LYS A 143 -14.54 -10.80 -12.08
CA LYS A 143 -14.20 -11.29 -10.75
C LYS A 143 -13.42 -10.26 -9.94
N VAL A 144 -13.68 -10.23 -8.64
CA VAL A 144 -12.83 -9.58 -7.63
C VAL A 144 -11.98 -10.68 -6.99
N LEU A 145 -10.67 -10.52 -7.01
CA LEU A 145 -9.69 -11.54 -6.60
C LEU A 145 -9.21 -11.36 -5.16
N VAL A 146 -9.58 -10.25 -4.51
CA VAL A 146 -9.15 -9.88 -3.17
C VAL A 146 -10.37 -9.52 -2.31
N ASP A 147 -10.38 -9.99 -1.08
CA ASP A 147 -11.43 -9.67 -0.10
C ASP A 147 -11.27 -8.26 0.46
N ASP A 148 -12.38 -7.64 0.84
CA ASP A 148 -12.39 -6.32 1.46
C ASP A 148 -11.57 -6.30 2.76
N SER A 149 -10.87 -5.20 3.04
CA SER A 149 -9.99 -5.02 4.20
C SER A 149 -8.84 -6.03 4.30
N SER A 150 -8.35 -6.55 3.16
CA SER A 150 -7.24 -7.50 3.10
C SER A 150 -5.92 -6.84 2.66
N PRO A 151 -4.75 -7.33 3.14
CA PRO A 151 -3.46 -6.85 2.66
C PRO A 151 -3.25 -7.24 1.18
N VAL A 152 -2.62 -6.33 0.44
CA VAL A 152 -2.23 -6.53 -0.96
C VAL A 152 -0.78 -6.15 -1.19
N GLU A 153 -0.12 -6.87 -2.09
CA GLU A 153 1.27 -6.67 -2.50
C GLU A 153 1.37 -5.99 -3.87
N PHE A 154 2.57 -5.52 -4.22
CA PHE A 154 2.85 -5.00 -5.55
C PHE A 154 2.65 -6.08 -6.61
N ASP A 155 2.04 -5.71 -7.73
CA ASP A 155 1.71 -6.58 -8.86
C ASP A 155 0.73 -7.71 -8.52
N GLN A 156 0.10 -7.67 -7.34
CA GLN A 156 -0.93 -8.65 -6.96
C GLN A 156 -2.21 -8.43 -7.79
N PRO A 157 -2.78 -9.48 -8.40
CA PRO A 157 -4.07 -9.41 -9.09
C PRO A 157 -5.22 -8.97 -8.18
N LEU A 158 -5.98 -7.96 -8.62
CA LEU A 158 -7.14 -7.40 -7.89
C LEU A 158 -8.46 -7.73 -8.58
N PHE A 159 -8.52 -7.58 -9.91
CA PHE A 159 -9.73 -7.79 -10.70
C PHE A 159 -9.44 -8.52 -12.01
N LEU A 160 -10.44 -9.26 -12.50
CA LEU A 160 -10.49 -9.74 -13.88
C LEU A 160 -11.54 -8.94 -14.65
N VAL A 161 -11.15 -8.44 -15.82
CA VAL A 161 -11.97 -7.61 -16.70
C VAL A 161 -12.13 -8.30 -18.05
N ASP A 162 -13.36 -8.37 -18.55
CA ASP A 162 -13.65 -8.77 -19.93
C ASP A 162 -13.69 -7.51 -20.82
N PRO A 163 -12.75 -7.35 -21.76
CA PRO A 163 -12.72 -6.21 -22.68
C PRO A 163 -13.72 -6.32 -23.86
N SER A 164 -14.44 -7.45 -23.97
CA SER A 164 -15.32 -7.79 -25.10
C SER A 164 -16.64 -7.02 -25.16
#